data_AF-A0A1I7M0G9-F1
#
_entry.id   AF-A0A1I7M0G9-F1
#
_cell.length_a   1.000
_cell.length_b   1.000
_cell.length_c   1.000
_cell.angle_alpha   90.00
_cell.angle_beta   90.00
_cell.angle_gamma   90.00
#
_symmetry.space_group_name_H-M   'P 1'
#
loop_
_entity.id
_entity.type
_entity.pdbx_description
1 polymer ?
#
loop_
_entity_poly.entity_id
_entity_poly.type
_entity_poly.pdbx_seq_one_letter_code
_entity_poly.pdbx_strand_id
1 'polypeptide(L)'
;MATSKKPASPLASMLTELHTLTERIAAADVTDDPRAAKKIRHGLEHASSHLSKVAESLDPVLRPDSIFDPADPNTAGRVVALTLVAQERHSLARIPDFYGAGVYAIYYKGDFAPYAALRGREHPIYVGKADPDNPAAKDAVRQGTKLSARLNEHARSILKARTTLDIEDFECRFLIVQTGFQKSAEDYLINFFKPIWNSETKICFGLGKHGDSSETRVNKRSPWDTMHPGREWADSTAENQKPLQLIIDQIDAHLARHPPYADIHEIFDRFMGDMKQLGAERFYTPARGRVELDDAPPPADAGAQARLLF
;
A
#
# COMPACT_ATOMS: atom_id res chain seq x y z
N MET A 1 27.87 60.89 12.67
CA MET A 1 27.27 59.54 12.71
C MET A 1 25.97 59.57 11.93
N ALA A 2 26.01 59.12 10.66
CA ALA A 2 24.81 59.02 9.83
C ALA A 2 24.21 57.61 9.99
N THR A 3 23.06 57.52 10.64
CA THR A 3 22.27 56.30 10.72
C THR A 3 21.58 56.08 9.36
N SER A 4 22.24 55.33 8.48
CA SER A 4 21.62 54.82 7.26
C SER A 4 20.48 53.87 7.63
N LYS A 5 19.24 54.38 7.68
CA LYS A 5 18.03 53.55 7.67
C LYS A 5 17.94 52.91 6.30
N LYS A 6 18.18 51.60 6.20
CA LYS A 6 17.86 50.81 5.01
C LYS A 6 16.43 51.16 4.55
N PRO A 7 16.21 51.48 3.25
CA PRO A 7 14.87 51.73 2.74
C PRO A 7 13.98 50.51 3.04
N ALA A 8 12.75 50.75 3.50
CA ALA A 8 11.81 49.69 3.80
C ALA A 8 11.59 48.85 2.54
N SER A 9 11.71 47.52 2.67
CA SER A 9 11.44 46.62 1.57
C SER A 9 10.04 46.91 0.99
N PRO A 10 9.86 46.99 -0.34
CA PRO A 10 8.54 47.13 -0.96
C PRO A 10 7.51 46.13 -0.40
N LEU A 11 7.98 44.93 -0.04
CA LEU A 11 7.18 43.87 0.57
C LEU A 11 6.69 44.23 1.99
N ALA A 12 7.48 44.98 2.77
CA ALA A 12 7.07 45.45 4.09
C ALA A 12 5.93 46.49 4.02
N SER A 13 5.96 47.36 3.00
CA SER A 13 4.87 48.31 2.72
C SER A 13 3.59 47.56 2.35
N MET A 14 3.68 46.60 1.43
CA MET A 14 2.54 45.77 1.01
C MET A 14 1.94 44.96 2.17
N LEU A 15 2.77 44.47 3.10
CA LEU A 15 2.28 43.79 4.30
C LEU A 15 1.50 44.73 5.23
N THR A 16 1.94 45.98 5.35
CA THR A 16 1.24 46.99 6.15
C THR A 16 -0.11 47.33 5.51
N GLU A 17 -0.16 47.49 4.20
CA GLU A 17 -1.41 47.69 3.45
C GLU A 17 -2.38 46.50 3.61
N LEU A 18 -1.87 45.27 3.53
CA LEU A 18 -2.66 44.07 3.73
C LEU A 18 -3.24 44.02 5.16
N HIS A 19 -2.44 44.35 6.17
CA HIS A 19 -2.88 44.40 7.56
C HIS A 19 -4.00 45.41 7.78
N THR A 20 -3.82 46.64 7.28
CA THR A 20 -4.87 47.67 7.33
C THR A 20 -6.13 47.24 6.60
N LEU A 21 -5.99 46.52 5.48
CA LEU A 21 -7.15 46.01 4.74
C LEU A 21 -7.90 44.93 5.52
N THR A 22 -7.21 43.99 6.18
CA THR A 22 -7.86 42.96 7.00
C THR A 22 -8.55 43.55 8.23
N GLU A 23 -7.97 44.56 8.88
CA GLU A 23 -8.64 45.28 9.97
C GLU A 23 -9.93 45.96 9.49
N ARG A 24 -9.89 46.60 8.32
CA ARG A 24 -11.08 47.21 7.71
C ARG A 24 -12.15 46.20 7.34
N ILE A 25 -11.76 45.02 6.85
CA ILE A 25 -12.70 43.92 6.56
C ILE A 25 -13.33 43.41 7.87
N ALA A 26 -12.54 43.27 8.94
CA ALA A 26 -13.01 42.81 10.24
C ALA A 26 -13.98 43.82 10.91
N ALA A 27 -13.79 45.11 10.67
CA ALA A 27 -14.64 46.19 11.18
C ALA A 27 -15.86 46.50 10.28
N ALA A 28 -15.97 45.87 9.10
CA ALA A 28 -17.08 46.10 8.19
C ALA A 28 -18.33 45.33 8.65
N ASP A 29 -19.50 45.98 8.56
CA ASP A 29 -20.78 45.33 8.89
C ASP A 29 -21.04 44.13 7.98
N VAL A 30 -21.43 43.02 8.60
CA VAL A 30 -21.78 41.80 7.88
C VAL A 30 -23.13 42.01 7.19
N THR A 31 -23.18 41.76 5.87
CA THR A 31 -24.42 41.82 5.09
C THR A 31 -25.49 40.86 5.64
N ASP A 32 -26.72 41.36 5.79
CA ASP A 32 -27.87 40.53 6.19
C ASP A 32 -28.33 39.56 5.10
N ASP A 33 -27.90 39.75 3.83
CA ASP A 33 -28.15 38.79 2.75
C ASP A 33 -27.24 37.54 2.87
N PRO A 34 -27.82 36.34 3.13
CA PRO A 34 -27.06 35.10 3.26
C PRO A 34 -26.27 34.70 2.01
N ARG A 35 -26.73 35.07 0.81
CA ARG A 35 -26.04 34.76 -0.45
C ARG A 35 -24.79 35.62 -0.62
N ALA A 36 -24.91 36.92 -0.33
CA ALA A 36 -23.79 37.84 -0.33
C ALA A 36 -22.75 37.45 0.75
N ALA A 37 -23.20 37.10 1.97
CA ALA A 37 -22.33 36.64 3.05
C ALA A 37 -21.54 35.38 2.66
N LYS A 38 -22.19 34.39 2.04
CA LYS A 38 -21.53 33.16 1.54
C LYS A 38 -20.48 33.47 0.46
N LYS A 39 -20.77 34.39 -0.46
CA LYS A 39 -19.84 34.80 -1.52
C LYS A 39 -18.60 35.49 -0.95
N ILE A 40 -18.78 36.39 0.03
CA ILE A 40 -17.67 37.06 0.72
C ILE A 40 -16.80 36.04 1.46
N ARG A 41 -17.41 35.10 2.21
CA ARG A 41 -16.68 34.04 2.92
C ARG A 41 -15.81 33.20 1.98
N HIS A 42 -16.35 32.73 0.86
CA HIS A 42 -15.57 31.97 -0.12
C HIS A 42 -14.45 32.80 -0.75
N GLY A 43 -14.68 34.10 -0.99
CA GLY A 43 -13.64 35.02 -1.46
C GLY A 43 -12.49 35.14 -0.46
N LEU A 44 -12.80 35.25 0.84
CA LEU A 44 -11.79 35.29 1.91
C LEU A 44 -11.05 33.96 2.08
N GLU A 45 -11.74 32.82 1.99
CA GLU A 45 -11.12 31.48 1.98
C GLU A 45 -10.12 31.34 0.83
N HIS A 46 -10.51 31.78 -0.38
CA HIS A 46 -9.63 31.76 -1.54
C HIS A 46 -8.42 32.70 -1.39
N ALA A 47 -8.65 33.93 -0.89
CA ALA A 47 -7.57 34.89 -0.64
C ALA A 47 -6.58 34.36 0.41
N SER A 48 -7.07 33.75 1.49
CA SER A 48 -6.25 33.11 2.51
C SER A 48 -5.40 31.99 1.93
N SER A 49 -6.00 31.09 1.14
CA SER A 49 -5.25 30.01 0.45
C SER A 49 -4.17 30.56 -0.49
N HIS A 50 -4.46 31.65 -1.22
CA HIS A 50 -3.48 32.29 -2.09
C HIS A 50 -2.34 32.93 -1.29
N LEU A 51 -2.66 33.65 -0.21
CA LEU A 51 -1.66 34.25 0.68
C LEU A 51 -0.76 33.19 1.34
N SER A 52 -1.32 32.04 1.75
CA SER A 52 -0.52 30.91 2.25
C SER A 52 0.48 30.42 1.20
N LYS A 53 0.07 30.25 -0.06
CA LYS A 53 0.98 29.85 -1.16
C LYS A 53 2.06 30.90 -1.44
N VAL A 54 1.72 32.19 -1.38
CA VAL A 54 2.71 33.27 -1.53
C VAL A 54 3.70 33.23 -0.36
N ALA A 55 3.24 33.07 0.88
CA ALA A 55 4.10 32.95 2.04
C ALA A 55 5.04 31.73 1.95
N GLU A 56 4.52 30.58 1.48
CA GLU A 56 5.32 29.39 1.18
C GLU A 56 6.42 29.66 0.15
N SER A 57 6.14 30.48 -0.87
CA SER A 57 7.12 30.84 -1.90
C SER A 57 8.22 31.78 -1.42
N LEU A 58 7.98 32.53 -0.34
CA LEU A 58 8.94 33.47 0.24
C LEU A 58 9.83 32.82 1.30
N ASP A 59 9.52 31.61 1.74
CA ASP A 59 10.28 30.87 2.74
C ASP A 59 11.60 30.37 2.14
N PRO A 60 12.77 30.87 2.60
CA PRO A 60 14.05 30.43 2.08
C PRO A 60 14.46 29.05 2.61
N VAL A 61 13.73 28.48 3.57
CA VAL A 61 14.03 27.21 4.23
C VAL A 61 13.37 26.06 3.47
N LEU A 62 14.17 25.06 3.11
CA LEU A 62 13.71 23.85 2.42
C LEU A 62 12.67 23.11 3.27
N ARG A 63 11.57 22.69 2.63
CA ARG A 63 10.51 21.91 3.26
C ARG A 63 10.52 20.49 2.70
N PRO A 64 10.32 19.47 3.55
CA PRO A 64 10.12 18.12 3.06
C PRO A 64 8.74 18.01 2.41
N ASP A 65 8.63 17.23 1.33
CA ASP A 65 7.35 16.95 0.67
C ASP A 65 6.35 16.22 1.60
N SER A 66 6.86 15.49 2.59
CA SER A 66 6.04 14.77 3.56
C SER A 66 6.71 14.72 4.93
N ILE A 67 5.90 14.60 5.98
CA ILE A 67 6.35 14.31 7.34
C ILE A 67 6.25 12.80 7.54
N PHE A 68 7.29 12.19 8.10
CA PHE A 68 7.21 10.82 8.56
C PHE A 68 6.43 10.76 9.88
N ASP A 69 5.22 10.22 9.84
CA ASP A 69 4.41 9.97 11.03
C ASP A 69 4.55 8.50 11.46
N PRO A 70 5.24 8.20 12.57
CA PRO A 70 5.38 6.84 13.08
C PRO A 70 4.06 6.26 13.60
N ALA A 71 3.06 7.10 13.90
CA ALA A 71 1.74 6.67 14.37
C ALA A 71 0.73 6.47 13.23
N ASP A 72 1.08 6.84 11.99
CA ASP A 72 0.22 6.59 10.82
C ASP A 72 -0.01 5.07 10.66
N PRO A 73 -1.26 4.60 10.63
CA PRO A 73 -1.57 3.19 10.41
C PRO A 73 -0.92 2.59 9.16
N ASN A 74 -0.65 3.39 8.11
CA ASN A 74 0.06 2.90 6.92
C ASN A 74 1.54 2.64 7.20
N THR A 75 2.21 3.50 7.98
CA THR A 75 3.59 3.28 8.45
C THR A 75 3.70 1.98 9.24
N ALA A 76 2.77 1.74 10.18
CA ALA A 76 2.75 0.49 10.95
C ALA A 76 2.45 -0.73 10.06
N GLY A 77 1.47 -0.63 9.15
CA GLY A 77 1.14 -1.68 8.18
C GLY A 77 2.32 -2.07 7.29
N ARG A 78 3.13 -1.08 6.90
CA ARG A 78 4.35 -1.29 6.13
C ARG A 78 5.43 -2.06 6.89
N VAL A 79 5.63 -1.78 8.18
CA VAL A 79 6.56 -2.53 9.02
C VAL A 79 6.11 -3.99 9.12
N VAL A 80 4.81 -4.22 9.36
CA VAL A 80 4.22 -5.56 9.40
C VAL A 80 4.41 -6.29 8.06
N ALA A 81 4.22 -5.59 6.94
CA ALA A 81 4.45 -6.15 5.60
C ALA A 81 5.90 -6.61 5.39
N LEU A 82 6.87 -5.79 5.82
CA LEU A 82 8.29 -6.14 5.76
C LEU A 82 8.60 -7.37 6.64
N THR A 83 8.04 -7.41 7.85
CA THR A 83 8.17 -8.56 8.76
C THR A 83 7.57 -9.82 8.16
N LEU A 84 6.44 -9.73 7.45
CA LEU A 84 5.85 -10.87 6.75
C LEU A 84 6.79 -11.38 5.66
N VAL A 85 7.38 -10.51 4.85
CA VAL A 85 8.32 -10.90 3.78
C VAL A 85 9.56 -11.59 4.35
N ALA A 86 10.01 -11.21 5.55
CA ALA A 86 11.13 -11.84 6.23
C ALA A 86 10.84 -13.25 6.81
N GLN A 87 9.57 -13.68 6.86
CA GLN A 87 9.24 -15.02 7.35
C GLN A 87 9.71 -16.11 6.37
N GLU A 88 9.97 -17.31 6.89
CA GLU A 88 10.21 -18.47 6.03
C GLU A 88 8.94 -18.87 5.27
N ARG A 89 9.14 -19.52 4.12
CA ARG A 89 8.03 -20.12 3.37
C ARG A 89 7.69 -21.49 3.94
N HIS A 90 6.40 -21.75 4.08
CA HIS A 90 5.87 -23.03 4.49
C HIS A 90 4.97 -23.61 3.40
N SER A 91 4.88 -24.93 3.30
CA SER A 91 3.95 -25.59 2.38
C SER A 91 2.50 -25.27 2.76
N LEU A 92 1.70 -24.77 1.81
CA LEU A 92 0.28 -24.48 2.06
C LEU A 92 -0.54 -25.76 2.30
N ALA A 93 -0.07 -26.90 1.77
CA ALA A 93 -0.72 -28.21 1.93
C ALA A 93 -0.74 -28.72 3.38
N ARG A 94 0.19 -28.27 4.23
CA ARG A 94 0.49 -28.87 5.54
C ARG A 94 0.53 -27.82 6.67
N ILE A 95 -0.44 -26.92 6.70
CA ILE A 95 -0.53 -25.90 7.77
C ILE A 95 -1.24 -26.49 9.00
N PRO A 96 -0.55 -26.63 10.14
CA PRO A 96 -1.18 -27.08 11.37
C PRO A 96 -2.11 -26.00 11.93
N ASP A 97 -2.98 -26.38 12.85
CA ASP A 97 -3.74 -25.40 13.61
C ASP A 97 -2.85 -24.65 14.60
N PHE A 98 -3.03 -23.33 14.67
CA PHE A 98 -2.34 -22.47 15.62
C PHE A 98 -3.22 -21.28 15.99
N TYR A 99 -2.96 -20.71 17.17
CA TYR A 99 -3.63 -19.51 17.63
C TYR A 99 -3.04 -18.25 16.98
N GLY A 100 -3.91 -17.31 16.63
CA GLY A 100 -3.54 -16.01 16.08
C GLY A 100 -4.46 -15.54 14.96
N ALA A 101 -4.57 -14.22 14.87
CA ALA A 101 -5.08 -13.48 13.72
C ALA A 101 -3.91 -12.74 13.06
N GLY A 102 -4.00 -12.44 11.76
CA GLY A 102 -2.80 -12.06 11.03
C GLY A 102 -2.96 -11.75 9.57
N VAL A 103 -1.82 -11.64 8.91
CA VAL A 103 -1.68 -11.49 7.46
C VAL A 103 -0.91 -12.66 6.88
N TYR A 104 -1.16 -12.97 5.61
CA TYR A 104 -0.48 -14.02 4.89
C TYR A 104 -0.33 -13.69 3.41
N ALA A 105 0.62 -14.36 2.78
CA ALA A 105 0.89 -14.30 1.36
C ALA A 105 1.09 -15.72 0.83
N ILE A 106 0.47 -16.04 -0.31
CA ILE A 106 0.55 -17.33 -0.99
C ILE A 106 1.43 -17.17 -2.23
N TYR A 107 2.30 -18.14 -2.47
CA TYR A 107 3.28 -18.16 -3.55
C TYR A 107 3.08 -19.41 -4.41
N TYR A 108 3.49 -19.32 -5.67
CA TYR A 108 3.31 -20.39 -6.65
C TYR A 108 4.67 -20.88 -7.18
N LYS A 109 4.82 -22.20 -7.32
CA LYS A 109 6.04 -22.83 -7.86
C LYS A 109 5.78 -23.94 -8.91
N GLY A 110 4.54 -24.09 -9.34
CA GLY A 110 4.14 -25.11 -10.30
C GLY A 110 4.33 -24.74 -11.77
N ASP A 111 3.77 -25.57 -12.64
CA ASP A 111 3.94 -25.53 -14.10
C ASP A 111 2.67 -25.14 -14.90
N PHE A 112 1.64 -24.62 -14.23
CA PHE A 112 0.45 -24.11 -14.92
C PHE A 112 0.82 -22.92 -15.80
N ALA A 113 0.72 -23.10 -17.12
CA ALA A 113 1.29 -22.17 -18.10
C ALA A 113 0.91 -20.68 -17.89
N PRO A 114 -0.35 -20.32 -17.58
CA PRO A 114 -0.71 -18.93 -17.28
C PRO A 114 0.02 -18.31 -16.08
N TYR A 115 0.61 -19.11 -15.19
CA TYR A 115 1.35 -18.65 -13.99
C TYR A 115 2.87 -18.86 -14.09
N ALA A 116 3.39 -19.21 -15.27
CA ALA A 116 4.81 -19.53 -15.44
C ALA A 116 5.76 -18.42 -14.96
N ALA A 117 5.38 -17.14 -15.14
CA ALA A 117 6.20 -16.01 -14.71
C ALA A 117 6.34 -15.90 -13.17
N LEU A 118 5.43 -16.48 -12.39
CA LEU A 118 5.46 -16.47 -10.92
C LEU A 118 6.25 -17.63 -10.32
N ARG A 119 6.56 -18.67 -11.12
CA ARG A 119 7.19 -19.89 -10.65
C ARG A 119 8.49 -19.62 -9.91
N GLY A 120 8.52 -19.97 -8.62
CA GLY A 120 9.73 -19.89 -7.79
C GLY A 120 10.19 -18.46 -7.50
N ARG A 121 9.33 -17.46 -7.73
CA ARG A 121 9.63 -16.04 -7.49
C ARG A 121 9.29 -15.64 -6.06
N GLU A 122 9.88 -14.55 -5.58
CA GLU A 122 9.53 -13.84 -4.35
C GLU A 122 8.28 -12.94 -4.49
N HIS A 123 7.38 -13.32 -5.40
CA HIS A 123 6.18 -12.57 -5.69
C HIS A 123 4.93 -13.40 -5.36
N PRO A 124 4.08 -12.95 -4.43
CA PRO A 124 2.89 -13.69 -4.05
C PRO A 124 1.83 -13.65 -5.16
N ILE A 125 1.15 -14.78 -5.37
CA ILE A 125 -0.01 -14.87 -6.26
C ILE A 125 -1.28 -14.32 -5.58
N TYR A 126 -1.32 -14.38 -4.24
CA TYR A 126 -2.41 -13.87 -3.41
C TYR A 126 -1.89 -13.37 -2.06
N VAL A 127 -2.49 -12.30 -1.55
CA VAL A 127 -2.28 -11.77 -0.20
C VAL A 127 -3.63 -11.67 0.48
N GLY A 128 -3.68 -11.96 1.77
CA GLY A 128 -4.87 -11.70 2.55
C GLY A 128 -4.63 -11.56 4.04
N LYS A 129 -5.71 -11.31 4.76
CA LYS A 129 -5.75 -11.30 6.22
C LYS A 129 -6.79 -12.24 6.81
N ALA A 130 -6.65 -12.44 8.12
CA ALA A 130 -7.64 -13.08 8.97
C ALA A 130 -7.79 -12.24 10.24
N ASP A 131 -8.99 -11.70 10.48
CA ASP A 131 -9.28 -10.89 11.68
C ASP A 131 -9.74 -11.78 12.84
N PRO A 132 -9.48 -11.38 14.10
CA PRO A 132 -10.10 -12.03 15.26
C PRO A 132 -11.59 -11.72 15.33
N ASP A 133 -12.37 -12.60 15.96
CA ASP A 133 -13.80 -12.31 16.24
C ASP A 133 -13.94 -11.15 17.24
N ASN A 134 -13.00 -11.08 18.19
CA ASN A 134 -12.97 -10.03 19.18
C ASN A 134 -11.93 -8.95 18.79
N PRO A 135 -12.36 -7.73 18.40
CA PRO A 135 -11.44 -6.65 18.04
C PRO A 135 -10.59 -6.16 19.23
N ALA A 136 -10.96 -6.49 20.47
CA ALA A 136 -10.19 -6.17 21.66
C ALA A 136 -9.21 -7.28 22.09
N ALA A 137 -9.09 -8.37 21.33
CA ALA A 137 -8.12 -9.43 21.62
C ALA A 137 -6.69 -8.89 21.50
N LYS A 138 -5.89 -9.07 22.56
CA LYS A 138 -4.50 -8.55 22.64
C LYS A 138 -3.43 -9.65 22.58
N ASP A 139 -3.83 -10.91 22.58
CA ASP A 139 -2.95 -12.08 22.53
C ASP A 139 -3.49 -13.11 21.54
N ALA A 140 -2.61 -13.98 21.05
CA ALA A 140 -2.93 -14.95 20.00
C ALA A 140 -4.06 -15.91 20.41
N VAL A 141 -4.09 -16.35 21.67
CA VAL A 141 -5.12 -17.30 22.15
C VAL A 141 -6.50 -16.67 22.08
N ARG A 142 -6.65 -15.43 22.55
CA ARG A 142 -7.91 -14.68 22.46
C ARG A 142 -8.30 -14.31 21.04
N GLN A 143 -7.34 -14.24 20.11
CA GLN A 143 -7.64 -14.06 18.69
C GLN A 143 -8.24 -15.32 18.04
N GLY A 144 -8.07 -16.50 18.65
CA GLY A 144 -8.53 -17.79 18.12
C GLY A 144 -7.67 -18.31 16.97
N THR A 145 -8.09 -19.37 16.30
CA THR A 145 -7.32 -20.04 15.22
C THR A 145 -7.56 -19.43 13.83
N LYS A 146 -7.79 -18.11 13.76
CA LYS A 146 -8.32 -17.44 12.57
C LYS A 146 -7.40 -17.54 11.36
N LEU A 147 -6.11 -17.33 11.58
CA LEU A 147 -5.14 -17.35 10.49
C LEU A 147 -4.94 -18.77 9.92
N SER A 148 -4.76 -19.78 10.78
CA SER A 148 -4.61 -21.18 10.32
C SER A 148 -5.89 -21.66 9.63
N ALA A 149 -7.07 -21.34 10.17
CA ALA A 149 -8.35 -21.68 9.57
C ALA A 149 -8.50 -21.08 8.15
N ARG A 150 -8.12 -19.81 7.98
CA ARG A 150 -8.20 -19.12 6.68
C ARG A 150 -7.23 -19.70 5.65
N LEU A 151 -6.00 -20.03 6.05
CA LEU A 151 -5.03 -20.70 5.17
C LEU A 151 -5.53 -22.08 4.75
N ASN A 152 -6.05 -22.87 5.69
CA ASN A 152 -6.61 -24.19 5.42
C ASN A 152 -7.85 -24.14 4.50
N GLU A 153 -8.64 -23.07 4.58
CA GLU A 153 -9.75 -22.84 3.65
C GLU A 153 -9.27 -22.59 2.21
N HIS A 154 -8.23 -21.77 2.04
CA HIS A 154 -7.61 -21.56 0.72
C HIS A 154 -7.01 -22.84 0.17
N ALA A 155 -6.32 -23.62 1.01
CA ALA A 155 -5.78 -24.92 0.63
C ALA A 155 -6.89 -25.86 0.12
N ARG A 156 -8.04 -25.92 0.82
CA ARG A 156 -9.21 -26.70 0.37
C ARG A 156 -9.78 -26.19 -0.95
N SER A 157 -9.82 -24.87 -1.17
CA SER A 157 -10.30 -24.31 -2.44
C SER A 157 -9.38 -24.69 -3.61
N ILE A 158 -8.06 -24.61 -3.42
CA ILE A 158 -7.05 -25.00 -4.41
C ILE A 158 -7.13 -26.50 -4.70
N LEU A 159 -7.29 -27.35 -3.67
CA LEU A 159 -7.47 -28.80 -3.82
C LEU A 159 -8.67 -29.19 -4.70
N LYS A 160 -9.71 -28.35 -4.76
CA LYS A 160 -10.86 -28.59 -5.64
C LYS A 160 -10.53 -28.32 -7.12
N ALA A 161 -9.58 -27.43 -7.41
CA ALA A 161 -9.16 -27.03 -8.76
C ALA A 161 -8.15 -27.99 -9.44
N ARG A 162 -8.26 -29.29 -9.16
CA ARG A 162 -7.27 -30.34 -9.50
C ARG A 162 -6.92 -30.48 -10.99
N THR A 163 -7.70 -29.91 -11.89
CA THR A 163 -7.44 -29.94 -13.34
C THR A 163 -6.42 -28.90 -13.78
N THR A 164 -6.15 -27.90 -12.93
CA THR A 164 -5.30 -26.75 -13.25
C THR A 164 -4.26 -26.46 -12.19
N LEU A 165 -4.49 -26.88 -10.94
CA LEU A 165 -3.62 -26.63 -9.79
C LEU A 165 -3.30 -27.91 -9.03
N ASP A 166 -2.06 -28.01 -8.53
CA ASP A 166 -1.65 -28.96 -7.49
C ASP A 166 -1.38 -28.17 -6.19
N ILE A 167 -1.83 -28.68 -5.05
CA ILE A 167 -1.62 -28.03 -3.75
C ILE A 167 -0.14 -28.02 -3.33
N GLU A 168 0.65 -29.00 -3.77
CA GLU A 168 2.09 -29.05 -3.43
C GLU A 168 2.90 -27.97 -4.16
N ASP A 169 2.31 -27.34 -5.18
CA ASP A 169 2.88 -26.18 -5.90
C ASP A 169 2.65 -24.84 -5.18
N PHE A 170 2.07 -24.86 -3.97
CA PHE A 170 1.77 -23.65 -3.21
C PHE A 170 2.51 -23.60 -1.88
N GLU A 171 3.07 -22.42 -1.62
CA GLU A 171 3.75 -22.06 -0.38
C GLU A 171 3.07 -20.83 0.22
N CYS A 172 3.27 -20.59 1.50
CA CYS A 172 2.80 -19.37 2.14
C CYS A 172 3.82 -18.82 3.15
N ARG A 173 3.75 -17.51 3.32
CA ARG A 173 4.25 -16.81 4.52
C ARG A 173 3.04 -16.35 5.31
N PHE A 174 3.15 -16.36 6.63
CA PHE A 174 2.10 -15.82 7.49
C PHE A 174 2.73 -15.18 8.73
N LEU A 175 2.04 -14.19 9.27
CA LEU A 175 2.49 -13.45 10.45
C LEU A 175 1.29 -13.20 11.37
N ILE A 176 1.40 -13.64 12.62
CA ILE A 176 0.44 -13.31 13.67
C ILE A 176 0.72 -11.87 14.09
N VAL A 177 -0.32 -11.03 14.08
CA VAL A 177 -0.18 -9.59 14.36
C VAL A 177 -1.20 -9.16 15.40
N GLN A 178 -0.86 -8.10 16.14
CA GLN A 178 -1.81 -7.49 17.06
C GLN A 178 -3.05 -6.98 16.30
N THR A 179 -4.21 -7.11 16.94
CA THR A 179 -5.48 -6.67 16.39
C THR A 179 -5.47 -5.18 16.04
N GLY A 180 -5.92 -4.86 14.83
CA GLY A 180 -5.94 -3.50 14.28
C GLY A 180 -4.92 -3.25 13.18
N PHE A 181 -3.89 -4.09 13.05
CA PHE A 181 -2.84 -3.93 12.03
C PHE A 181 -3.06 -4.77 10.77
N GLN A 182 -3.98 -5.75 10.82
CA GLN A 182 -4.21 -6.70 9.72
C GLN A 182 -4.56 -5.99 8.40
N LYS A 183 -5.48 -5.01 8.46
CA LYS A 183 -5.98 -4.31 7.27
C LYS A 183 -4.90 -3.47 6.60
N SER A 184 -4.22 -2.62 7.35
CA SER A 184 -3.17 -1.75 6.79
C SER A 184 -2.02 -2.55 6.18
N ALA A 185 -1.65 -3.68 6.80
CA ALA A 185 -0.62 -4.56 6.28
C ALA A 185 -1.06 -5.28 4.99
N GLU A 186 -2.28 -5.83 4.96
CA GLU A 186 -2.87 -6.43 3.76
C GLU A 186 -2.93 -5.41 2.61
N ASP A 187 -3.46 -4.21 2.86
CA ASP A 187 -3.59 -3.16 1.84
C ASP A 187 -2.23 -2.73 1.29
N TYR A 188 -1.22 -2.58 2.16
CA TYR A 188 0.13 -2.27 1.75
C TYR A 188 0.71 -3.38 0.86
N LEU A 189 0.61 -4.65 1.28
CA LEU A 189 1.14 -5.79 0.52
C LEU A 189 0.45 -5.96 -0.83
N ILE A 190 -0.88 -5.80 -0.88
CA ILE A 190 -1.62 -5.84 -2.15
C ILE A 190 -1.20 -4.68 -3.05
N ASN A 191 -1.01 -3.48 -2.50
CA ASN A 191 -0.55 -2.34 -3.28
C ASN A 191 0.89 -2.52 -3.79
N PHE A 192 1.76 -3.13 -2.99
CA PHE A 192 3.17 -3.34 -3.32
C PHE A 192 3.37 -4.44 -4.36
N PHE A 193 2.75 -5.61 -4.17
CA PHE A 193 2.94 -6.76 -5.05
C PHE A 193 1.94 -6.80 -6.22
N LYS A 194 0.75 -6.20 -6.08
CA LYS A 194 -0.34 -6.34 -7.05
C LYS A 194 -0.63 -7.81 -7.43
N PRO A 195 -0.94 -8.70 -6.48
CA PRO A 195 -1.10 -10.13 -6.77
C PRO A 195 -2.29 -10.41 -7.69
N ILE A 196 -2.14 -11.34 -8.64
CA ILE A 196 -3.15 -11.58 -9.70
C ILE A 196 -4.47 -12.16 -9.18
N TRP A 197 -4.48 -12.82 -8.01
CA TRP A 197 -5.70 -13.38 -7.41
C TRP A 197 -6.44 -12.40 -6.50
N ASN A 198 -5.83 -11.26 -6.17
CA ASN A 198 -6.45 -10.24 -5.33
C ASN A 198 -7.53 -9.47 -6.09
N SER A 199 -8.58 -9.05 -5.38
CA SER A 199 -9.74 -8.40 -5.98
C SER A 199 -9.41 -7.01 -6.56
N GLU A 200 -8.34 -6.41 -6.06
CA GLU A 200 -7.86 -5.07 -6.33
C GLU A 200 -7.23 -4.97 -7.73
N THR A 201 -6.61 -6.05 -8.22
CA THR A 201 -6.08 -6.11 -9.59
C THR A 201 -7.18 -6.29 -10.62
N LYS A 202 -8.35 -6.78 -10.19
CA LYS A 202 -9.50 -7.10 -11.05
C LYS A 202 -9.13 -8.08 -12.16
N ILE A 203 -8.18 -9.00 -11.97
CA ILE A 203 -7.75 -9.97 -13.00
C ILE A 203 -8.40 -11.34 -12.76
N CYS A 204 -7.83 -12.14 -11.85
CA CYS A 204 -8.20 -13.52 -11.55
C CYS A 204 -8.74 -13.63 -10.12
N PHE A 205 -9.68 -12.75 -9.76
CA PHE A 205 -10.22 -12.69 -8.40
C PHE A 205 -11.31 -13.74 -8.15
N GLY A 206 -11.51 -14.12 -6.88
CA GLY A 206 -12.60 -15.00 -6.46
C GLY A 206 -12.20 -16.16 -5.53
N LEU A 207 -10.90 -16.36 -5.27
CA LEU A 207 -10.42 -17.38 -4.34
C LEU A 207 -11.12 -17.25 -2.97
N GLY A 208 -11.08 -16.06 -2.36
CA GLY A 208 -11.61 -15.82 -1.02
C GLY A 208 -13.14 -15.76 -0.89
N LYS A 209 -13.89 -16.06 -1.97
CA LYS A 209 -15.36 -16.17 -1.92
C LYS A 209 -15.77 -17.47 -1.26
N HIS A 210 -16.72 -17.37 -0.34
CA HIS A 210 -17.45 -18.50 0.22
C HIS A 210 -18.69 -18.78 -0.62
N GLY A 211 -19.07 -20.06 -0.70
CA GLY A 211 -20.37 -20.43 -1.25
C GLY A 211 -21.45 -19.97 -0.27
N ASP A 212 -22.02 -18.80 -0.51
CA ASP A 212 -23.20 -18.35 0.24
C ASP A 212 -24.38 -19.29 -0.07
N SER A 213 -25.28 -19.40 0.90
CA SER A 213 -26.52 -20.17 0.86
C SER A 213 -27.27 -20.00 -0.46
N SER A 214 -28.10 -20.99 -0.77
CA SER A 214 -28.88 -21.26 -1.99
C SER A 214 -29.65 -20.09 -2.65
N GLU A 215 -29.65 -18.90 -2.06
CA GLU A 215 -30.34 -17.69 -2.53
C GLU A 215 -29.47 -16.80 -3.43
N THR A 216 -28.14 -16.97 -3.45
CA THR A 216 -27.21 -16.12 -4.24
C THR A 216 -26.91 -16.63 -5.66
N ARG A 217 -27.72 -17.58 -6.17
CA ARG A 217 -27.59 -18.24 -7.51
C ARG A 217 -27.65 -17.32 -8.74
N VAL A 218 -27.69 -16.00 -8.56
CA VAL A 218 -27.69 -14.98 -9.62
C VAL A 218 -26.28 -14.46 -9.94
N ASN A 219 -25.28 -14.76 -9.10
CA ASN A 219 -23.93 -14.25 -9.29
C ASN A 219 -23.17 -15.04 -10.37
N LYS A 220 -22.71 -14.36 -11.42
CA LYS A 220 -21.81 -14.92 -12.44
C LYS A 220 -20.55 -15.55 -11.81
N ARG A 221 -20.04 -16.63 -12.41
CA ARG A 221 -18.85 -17.37 -12.00
C ARG A 221 -17.63 -16.44 -11.98
N SER A 222 -16.88 -16.45 -10.87
CA SER A 222 -15.73 -15.55 -10.72
C SER A 222 -14.62 -15.84 -11.75
N PRO A 223 -13.74 -14.89 -12.05
CA PRO A 223 -12.57 -15.16 -12.89
C PRO A 223 -11.69 -16.29 -12.36
N TRP A 224 -11.49 -16.37 -11.04
CA TRP A 224 -10.74 -17.48 -10.43
C TRP A 224 -11.42 -18.82 -10.73
N ASP A 225 -12.73 -18.94 -10.51
CA ASP A 225 -13.50 -20.17 -10.81
C ASP A 225 -13.58 -20.50 -12.30
N THR A 226 -13.48 -19.48 -13.17
CA THR A 226 -13.42 -19.68 -14.63
C THR A 226 -12.08 -20.28 -15.04
N MET A 227 -10.99 -19.83 -14.41
CA MET A 227 -9.65 -20.34 -14.65
C MET A 227 -9.40 -21.69 -13.94
N HIS A 228 -10.08 -21.93 -12.83
CA HIS A 228 -9.85 -23.06 -11.92
C HIS A 228 -11.17 -23.76 -11.56
N PRO A 229 -11.75 -24.55 -12.48
CA PRO A 229 -13.01 -25.26 -12.23
C PRO A 229 -12.85 -26.36 -11.18
N GLY A 230 -13.93 -26.68 -10.46
CA GLY A 230 -13.97 -27.78 -9.48
C GLY A 230 -14.63 -27.45 -8.13
N ARG A 231 -14.95 -26.18 -7.87
CA ARG A 231 -15.83 -25.80 -6.75
C ARG A 231 -17.28 -26.00 -7.16
N GLU A 232 -17.95 -26.99 -6.56
CA GLU A 232 -19.32 -27.42 -6.94
C GLU A 232 -20.32 -26.26 -7.08
N TRP A 233 -20.28 -25.29 -6.15
CA TRP A 233 -21.18 -24.14 -6.19
C TRP A 233 -20.91 -23.22 -7.40
N ALA A 234 -19.65 -23.07 -7.81
CA ALA A 234 -19.27 -22.26 -8.96
C ALA A 234 -19.55 -22.96 -10.29
N ASP A 235 -19.38 -24.29 -10.32
CA ASP A 235 -19.68 -25.12 -11.49
C ASP A 235 -21.19 -25.12 -11.82
N SER A 236 -22.05 -24.95 -10.81
CA SER A 236 -23.50 -24.80 -10.98
C SER A 236 -23.93 -23.47 -11.63
N THR A 237 -23.01 -22.51 -11.74
CA THR A 237 -23.26 -21.20 -12.36
C THR A 237 -22.99 -21.27 -13.87
N ALA A 238 -23.96 -20.86 -14.69
CA ALA A 238 -23.87 -20.98 -16.15
C ALA A 238 -23.03 -19.89 -16.83
N GLU A 239 -22.99 -18.67 -16.26
CA GLU A 239 -22.36 -17.52 -16.90
C GLU A 239 -21.06 -17.11 -16.21
N ASN A 240 -19.98 -16.93 -16.97
CA ASN A 240 -18.70 -16.44 -16.47
C ASN A 240 -18.66 -14.91 -16.44
N GLN A 241 -18.03 -14.34 -15.39
CA GLN A 241 -17.77 -12.89 -15.34
C GLN A 241 -16.80 -12.44 -16.44
N LYS A 242 -15.88 -13.32 -16.83
CA LYS A 242 -14.89 -13.08 -17.88
C LYS A 242 -14.64 -14.36 -18.68
N PRO A 243 -14.40 -14.26 -19.99
CA PRO A 243 -13.90 -15.39 -20.77
C PRO A 243 -12.51 -15.83 -20.30
N LEU A 244 -12.20 -17.14 -20.40
CA LEU A 244 -10.91 -17.70 -19.99
C LEU A 244 -9.73 -16.99 -20.67
N GLN A 245 -9.79 -16.80 -21.99
CA GLN A 245 -8.71 -16.15 -22.74
C GLN A 245 -8.43 -14.72 -22.26
N LEU A 246 -9.49 -13.95 -21.95
CA LEU A 246 -9.33 -12.59 -21.43
C LEU A 246 -8.59 -12.58 -20.08
N ILE A 247 -8.79 -13.60 -19.24
CA ILE A 247 -8.10 -13.72 -17.96
C ILE A 247 -6.60 -13.98 -18.20
N ILE A 248 -6.27 -14.88 -19.13
CA ILE A 248 -4.88 -15.20 -19.52
C ILE A 248 -4.19 -13.94 -20.04
N ASP A 249 -4.79 -13.25 -21.01
CA ASP A 249 -4.21 -12.03 -21.60
C ASP A 249 -3.99 -10.93 -20.55
N GLN A 250 -4.89 -10.81 -19.58
CA GLN A 250 -4.77 -9.86 -18.47
C GLN A 250 -3.68 -10.23 -17.48
N ILE A 251 -3.48 -11.53 -17.20
CA ILE A 251 -2.37 -12.00 -16.37
C ILE A 251 -1.04 -11.66 -17.04
N ASP A 252 -0.89 -11.99 -18.32
CA ASP A 252 0.36 -11.75 -19.07
C ASP A 252 0.67 -10.25 -19.13
N ALA A 253 -0.31 -9.42 -19.50
CA ALA A 253 -0.13 -7.97 -19.55
C ALA A 253 0.18 -7.35 -18.18
N HIS A 254 -0.39 -7.91 -17.11
CA HIS A 254 -0.15 -7.43 -15.75
C HIS A 254 1.25 -7.79 -15.25
N LEU A 255 1.67 -9.04 -15.42
CA LEU A 255 3.00 -9.49 -15.00
C LEU A 255 4.12 -8.91 -15.86
N ALA A 256 3.84 -8.53 -17.12
CA ALA A 256 4.77 -7.74 -17.93
C ALA A 256 4.92 -6.30 -17.43
N ARG A 257 3.83 -5.67 -16.97
CA ARG A 257 3.84 -4.30 -16.42
C ARG A 257 4.40 -4.25 -15.00
N HIS A 258 4.16 -5.31 -14.23
CA HIS A 258 4.57 -5.47 -12.84
C HIS A 258 5.37 -6.77 -12.69
N PRO A 259 6.65 -6.79 -13.13
CA PRO A 259 7.47 -7.98 -13.11
C PRO A 259 7.54 -8.62 -11.71
N PRO A 260 7.38 -9.95 -11.59
CA PRO A 260 7.61 -10.67 -10.35
C PRO A 260 9.02 -10.46 -9.81
N TYR A 261 9.12 -10.22 -8.50
CA TYR A 261 10.41 -10.10 -7.82
C TYR A 261 11.13 -11.45 -7.82
N ALA A 262 12.39 -11.46 -8.26
CA ALA A 262 13.18 -12.68 -8.36
C ALA A 262 13.56 -13.23 -6.97
N ASP A 263 13.99 -12.34 -6.08
CA ASP A 263 14.47 -12.69 -4.75
C ASP A 263 14.09 -11.63 -3.71
N ILE A 264 14.48 -11.88 -2.46
CA ILE A 264 14.16 -11.01 -1.33
C ILE A 264 14.94 -9.69 -1.37
N HIS A 265 16.11 -9.64 -2.01
CA HIS A 265 16.94 -8.43 -2.11
C HIS A 265 16.26 -7.37 -2.98
N GLU A 266 15.69 -7.77 -4.12
CA GLU A 266 14.91 -6.86 -4.96
C GLU A 266 13.74 -6.22 -4.18
N ILE A 267 13.09 -7.01 -3.32
CA ILE A 267 12.01 -6.54 -2.47
C ILE A 267 12.55 -5.54 -1.45
N PHE A 268 13.61 -5.88 -0.72
CA PHE A 268 14.21 -4.98 0.26
C PHE A 268 14.68 -3.68 -0.39
N ASP A 269 15.33 -3.70 -1.55
CA ASP A 269 15.77 -2.51 -2.27
C ASP A 269 14.59 -1.61 -2.64
N ARG A 270 13.50 -2.21 -3.12
CA ARG A 270 12.26 -1.48 -3.41
C ARG A 270 11.65 -0.87 -2.15
N PHE A 271 11.58 -1.63 -1.04
CA PHE A 271 11.14 -1.11 0.25
C PHE A 271 12.03 0.04 0.74
N MET A 272 13.35 -0.10 0.69
CA MET A 272 14.28 0.95 1.09
C MET A 272 14.08 2.21 0.25
N GLY A 273 13.88 2.06 -1.06
CA GLY A 273 13.55 3.15 -1.97
C GLY A 273 12.28 3.90 -1.55
N ASP A 274 11.21 3.16 -1.24
CA ASP A 274 9.94 3.74 -0.79
C ASP A 274 10.05 4.38 0.62
N MET A 275 11.07 4.07 1.42
CA MET A 275 11.32 4.70 2.75
C MET A 275 12.12 6.00 2.67
N LYS A 276 12.71 6.32 1.51
CA LYS A 276 13.45 7.58 1.33
C LYS A 276 12.49 8.77 1.38
N GLN A 277 12.48 9.45 2.52
CA GLN A 277 11.79 10.72 2.71
C GLN A 277 12.52 11.84 1.97
N LEU A 278 13.86 11.83 2.05
CA LEU A 278 14.73 12.82 1.44
C LEU A 278 15.26 12.28 0.10
N GLY A 279 15.04 13.04 -0.96
CA GLY A 279 15.65 12.85 -2.27
C GLY A 279 15.75 14.21 -2.96
N ALA A 280 16.63 14.34 -3.97
CA ALA A 280 16.86 15.60 -4.69
C ALA A 280 15.57 16.24 -5.27
N GLU A 281 14.55 15.41 -5.46
CA GLU A 281 13.22 15.76 -5.96
C GLU A 281 12.23 16.20 -4.87
N ARG A 282 12.45 15.83 -3.60
CA ARG A 282 11.48 15.93 -2.49
C ARG A 282 11.86 16.93 -1.39
N PHE A 283 12.89 17.73 -1.66
CA PHE A 283 13.38 18.79 -0.78
C PHE A 283 13.40 20.09 -1.61
N TYR A 284 12.29 20.83 -1.58
CA TYR A 284 12.01 21.92 -2.52
C TYR A 284 11.54 23.18 -1.80
N THR A 285 11.85 24.35 -2.37
CA THR A 285 11.03 25.57 -2.19
C THR A 285 10.82 26.26 -3.53
N PRO A 286 9.71 27.00 -3.71
CA PRO A 286 9.52 27.85 -4.88
C PRO A 286 10.63 28.90 -5.06
N ALA A 287 11.29 29.32 -3.97
CA ALA A 287 12.38 30.30 -4.00
C ALA A 287 13.73 29.73 -4.46
N ARG A 288 14.01 28.44 -4.20
CA ARG A 288 15.33 27.82 -4.47
C ARG A 288 15.31 26.75 -5.56
N GLY A 289 14.13 26.33 -6.02
CA GLY A 289 14.03 25.22 -6.97
C GLY A 289 14.37 23.87 -6.31
N ARG A 290 14.66 22.85 -7.13
CA ARG A 290 15.22 21.58 -6.64
C ARG A 290 16.63 21.83 -6.12
N VAL A 291 16.93 21.32 -4.94
CA VAL A 291 18.27 21.40 -4.35
C VAL A 291 18.82 19.98 -4.25
N GLU A 292 19.89 19.72 -5.02
CA GLU A 292 20.67 18.49 -4.87
C GLU A 292 21.42 18.56 -3.53
N LEU A 293 21.26 17.53 -2.72
CA LEU A 293 22.09 17.33 -1.53
C LEU A 293 23.32 16.55 -1.99
N ASP A 294 24.52 17.04 -1.66
CA ASP A 294 25.75 16.32 -1.97
C ASP A 294 25.72 14.94 -1.30
N ASP A 295 25.90 13.88 -2.09
CA ASP A 295 26.07 12.54 -1.55
C ASP A 295 27.39 12.48 -0.76
N ALA A 296 27.35 11.77 0.37
CA ALA A 296 28.59 11.46 1.08
C ALA A 296 29.54 10.73 0.12
N PRO A 297 30.84 11.10 0.08
CA PRO A 297 31.80 10.38 -0.76
C PRO A 297 31.76 8.90 -0.38
N PRO A 298 31.91 7.98 -1.36
CA PRO A 298 31.90 6.55 -1.07
C PRO A 298 32.91 6.24 0.03
N PRO A 299 32.60 5.33 0.96
CA PRO A 299 33.52 4.97 2.01
C PRO A 299 34.86 4.60 1.38
N ALA A 300 35.95 5.21 1.87
CA ALA A 300 37.29 4.93 1.38
C ALA A 300 37.51 3.42 1.45
N ASP A 301 37.87 2.84 0.31
CA ASP A 301 38.09 1.41 0.11
C ASP A 301 38.79 0.83 1.34
N ALA A 302 38.09 -0.05 2.09
CA ALA A 302 38.67 -0.80 3.19
C ALA A 302 39.58 -1.90 2.60
N GLY A 303 40.57 -1.47 1.82
CA GLY A 303 41.64 -2.29 1.32
C GLY A 303 42.49 -2.76 2.48
N ALA A 304 42.52 -4.08 2.64
CA ALA A 304 43.50 -4.85 3.39
C ALA A 304 43.45 -4.74 4.92
N GLN A 305 42.63 -5.61 5.53
CA GLN A 305 43.14 -6.55 6.53
C GLN A 305 42.21 -7.77 6.68
N ALA A 306 42.24 -8.64 5.68
CA ALA A 306 42.13 -10.07 5.94
C ALA A 306 43.43 -10.50 6.64
N ARG A 307 43.43 -10.55 7.97
CA ARG A 307 44.37 -11.36 8.76
C ARG A 307 43.90 -11.47 10.22
N LEU A 308 43.76 -12.73 10.63
CA LEU A 308 43.78 -13.31 11.99
C LEU A 308 42.44 -13.67 12.67
N LEU A 309 42.19 -14.99 12.69
CA LEU A 309 41.88 -15.87 13.84
C LEU A 309 40.61 -15.51 14.65
N PHE A 310 39.54 -16.32 14.69
CA PHE A 310 39.39 -17.76 14.93
C PHE A 310 38.09 -18.26 14.27
#